data_AF-A0A3D3RLZ9-F1
#
_entry.id   AF-A0A3D3RLZ9-F1
#
_cell.length_a   1.000
_cell.length_b   1.000
_cell.length_c   1.000
_cell.angle_alpha   90.00
_cell.angle_beta   90.00
_cell.angle_gamma   90.00
#
_symmetry.space_group_name_H-M   'P 1'
#
loop_
_entity.id
_entity.type
_entity.pdbx_description
1 polymer ?
#
loop_
_entity_poly.entity_id
_entity_poly.type
_entity_poly.pdbx_seq_one_letter_code
_entity_poly.pdbx_strand_id
1 'polypeptide(L)' 'FMRKTRRKGEMLLVICNFTPVAHEQYKIGVPYEGKYKEIFTSDAIEFGGSGEYQNKRMRHSKKEECDKRKHSMKVT' A
#
# COMPACT_ATOMS: atom_id res chain seq x y z
N PHE A 1 6.72 2.29 -5.18
CA PHE A 1 7.77 3.31 -4.96
C PHE A 1 7.31 4.35 -3.93
N MET A 2 8.18 5.27 -3.49
CA MET A 2 7.87 6.24 -2.42
C MET A 2 8.01 7.71 -2.88
N ARG A 3 7.15 8.59 -2.35
CA ARG A 3 7.27 10.05 -2.44
C ARG A 3 7.32 10.64 -1.04
N LYS A 4 8.28 11.53 -0.77
CA LYS A 4 8.57 12.04 0.59
C LYS A 4 8.48 13.56 0.63
N THR A 5 8.00 14.11 1.73
CA THR A 5 8.17 15.53 2.11
C THR A 5 9.13 15.62 3.30
N ARG A 6 9.28 16.82 3.88
CA ARG A 6 10.04 17.02 5.13
C ARG A 6 9.38 16.34 6.33
N ARG A 7 8.05 16.13 6.29
CA ARG A 7 7.29 15.53 7.38
C ARG A 7 7.08 14.04 7.11
N LYS A 8 7.49 13.19 8.05
CA LYS A 8 7.39 11.72 7.91
C LYS A 8 5.95 11.25 7.68
N GLY A 9 4.96 11.92 8.26
CA GLY A 9 3.53 11.59 8.12
C GLY A 9 2.89 11.97 6.79
N GLU A 10 3.57 12.74 5.95
CA GLU A 10 3.09 13.16 4.62
C GLU A 10 3.72 12.32 3.49
N MET A 11 4.39 11.23 3.84
CA MET A 11 4.99 10.30 2.88
C MET A 11 3.90 9.50 2.16
N LEU A 12 4.02 9.38 0.84
CA LEU A 12 3.16 8.54 0.03
C LEU A 12 3.89 7.29 -0.45
N LEU A 13 3.19 6.17 -0.32
CA LEU A 13 3.59 4.89 -0.89
C LEU A 13 2.69 4.59 -2.08
N VAL A 14 3.29 4.39 -3.25
CA VAL A 14 2.58 4.10 -4.49
C VAL A 14 2.88 2.67 -4.91
N ILE A 15 1.83 1.90 -5.16
CA ILE A 15 1.87 0.49 -5.56
C ILE A 15 1.14 0.40 -6.89
N CYS A 16 1.73 -0.30 -7.86
CA CYS A 16 1.16 -0.44 -9.20
C CYS A 16 1.11 -1.92 -9.55
N ASN A 17 -0.06 -2.40 -9.97
CA ASN A 17 -0.23 -3.70 -10.61
C ASN A 17 -0.53 -3.47 -12.09
N PHE A 18 0.38 -3.91 -12.97
CA PHE A 18 0.24 -3.76 -14.43
C PHE A 18 -0.20 -5.05 -15.13
N THR A 19 -0.76 -5.98 -14.36
CA THR A 19 -1.40 -7.19 -14.89
C THR A 19 -2.86 -7.22 -14.42
N PRO A 20 -3.78 -7.85 -15.17
CA PRO A 20 -5.17 -8.00 -14.73
C PRO A 20 -5.32 -9.02 -13.60
N VAL A 21 -4.23 -9.65 -13.16
CA VAL A 21 -4.25 -10.66 -12.09
C VAL A 21 -4.19 -9.97 -10.74
N ALA A 22 -5.17 -10.24 -9.89
CA ALA A 22 -5.20 -9.74 -8.52
C ALA A 22 -4.16 -10.42 -7.63
N HIS A 23 -3.61 -9.66 -6.68
CA HIS A 23 -2.65 -10.17 -5.72
C HIS A 23 -3.18 -10.01 -4.30
N GLU A 24 -3.72 -11.08 -3.73
CA GLU A 24 -4.17 -11.05 -2.34
C GLU A 24 -2.99 -11.10 -1.37
N GLN A 25 -3.11 -10.35 -0.27
CA GLN A 25 -2.13 -10.34 0.83
C GLN A 25 -0.70 -10.07 0.36
N TYR A 26 -0.53 -9.29 -0.70
CA TYR A 26 0.75 -8.98 -1.30
C TYR A 26 1.63 -8.23 -0.29
N LYS A 27 2.79 -8.82 0.02
CA LYS A 27 3.71 -8.30 1.03
C LYS A 27 4.65 -7.27 0.42
N ILE A 28 4.73 -6.10 1.04
CA ILE A 28 5.62 -5.02 0.60
C ILE A 28 6.39 -4.43 1.79
N GLY A 29 7.64 -4.06 1.54
CA GLY A 29 8.49 -3.41 2.53
C GLY A 29 8.13 -1.93 2.71
N VAL A 30 7.97 -1.50 3.96
CA VAL A 30 7.65 -0.11 4.33
C VAL A 30 8.75 0.51 5.19
N PRO A 31 9.02 1.82 5.05
CA PRO A 31 10.15 2.49 5.70
C PRO A 31 9.95 2.76 7.20
N TYR A 32 8.70 2.86 7.64
CA TYR A 32 8.34 3.31 8.98
C TYR A 32 7.31 2.36 9.59
N GLU A 33 7.44 2.15 10.89
CA GLU A 33 6.38 1.56 11.68
C GLU A 33 5.16 2.47 11.74
N GLY A 34 3.96 1.90 11.67
CA GLY A 34 2.71 2.63 11.87
C GLY A 34 1.55 2.05 11.09
N LYS A 35 0.55 2.92 10.88
CA LYS A 35 -0.67 2.62 10.12
C LYS A 35 -0.62 3.36 8.78
N TYR A 36 -0.89 2.62 7.72
CA TYR A 36 -0.95 3.14 6.36
C TYR A 36 -2.42 3.18 5.93
N LYS A 37 -2.87 4.35 5.50
CA LYS A 37 -4.20 4.55 4.95
C LYS A 37 -4.13 4.52 3.43
N GLU A 38 -4.95 3.71 2.80
CA GLU A 38 -5.24 3.87 1.38
C GLU A 38 -6.03 5.16 1.19
N ILE A 39 -5.44 6.11 0.48
CA ILE A 39 -6.05 7.41 0.19
C ILE A 39 -6.54 7.51 -1.25
N PHE A 40 -6.13 6.57 -2.10
CA PHE A 40 -6.48 6.50 -3.52
C PHE A 40 -6.28 5.08 -4.03
N THR A 41 -7.19 4.63 -4.89
CA THR A 41 -7.06 3.42 -5.72
C THR A 41 -7.70 3.70 -7.08
N SER A 42 -7.04 3.30 -8.16
CA SER A 42 -7.60 3.40 -9.51
C SER A 42 -8.65 2.33 -9.79
N ASP A 43 -8.75 1.30 -8.95
CA ASP A 43 -9.78 0.26 -9.06
C ASP A 43 -11.13 0.68 -8.45
N ALA A 44 -11.28 1.93 -7.99
CA ALA A 44 -12.57 2.40 -7.48
C ALA A 44 -13.63 2.46 -8.60
N ILE A 45 -14.88 2.09 -8.25
CA ILE A 45 -16.03 2.08 -9.17
C ILE A 45 -16.24 3.43 -9.85
N GLU A 46 -16.04 4.54 -9.13
CA GLU A 46 -16.18 5.90 -9.67
C GLU A 46 -15.21 6.23 -10.82
N PHE A 47 -14.11 5.49 -10.92
CA PHE A 47 -13.12 5.60 -12.01
C PHE A 47 -13.26 4.49 -13.05
N GLY A 48 -14.32 3.67 -12.99
CA GLY A 48 -14.54 2.54 -13.89
C GLY A 48 -13.79 1.26 -13.51
N GLY A 49 -13.24 1.18 -12.29
CA GLY A 49 -12.64 -0.05 -11.75
C GLY A 49 -13.66 -1.04 -11.21
N SER A 50 -13.19 -2.20 -10.75
CA SER A 50 -14.05 -3.27 -10.22
C SER A 50 -14.60 -2.95 -8.83
N GLY A 51 -13.87 -2.17 -8.03
CA GLY A 51 -14.15 -1.90 -6.63
C GLY A 51 -13.78 -3.03 -5.68
N GLU A 52 -13.20 -4.12 -6.19
CA GLU A 52 -12.89 -5.32 -5.42
C GLU A 52 -11.56 -5.19 -4.66
N TYR A 53 -10.57 -4.48 -5.22
CA TYR A 53 -9.21 -4.40 -4.69
C TYR A 53 -8.99 -3.10 -3.93
N GLN A 54 -9.51 -3.07 -2.70
CA GLN A 54 -9.46 -1.89 -1.83
C GLN A 54 -9.07 -2.24 -0.40
N ASN A 55 -8.19 -1.43 0.18
CA ASN A 55 -7.79 -1.54 1.58
C ASN A 55 -8.67 -0.63 2.46
N LYS A 56 -9.95 -0.99 2.63
CA LYS A 56 -10.95 -0.21 3.40
C LYS A 56 -10.52 0.13 4.84
N ARG A 57 -9.67 -0.72 5.44
CA ARG A 57 -9.09 -0.48 6.77
C ARG A 57 -7.61 -0.15 6.65
N MET A 58 -7.15 0.71 7.56
CA MET A 58 -5.72 0.99 7.70
C MET A 58 -4.91 -0.30 7.84
N ARG A 59 -3.81 -0.39 7.09
CA ARG A 59 -2.87 -1.51 7.17
C ARG A 59 -1.80 -1.20 8.19
N HIS A 60 -1.56 -2.16 9.08
CA HIS A 60 -0.54 -2.04 10.11
C HIS A 60 0.77 -2.61 9.59
N SER A 61 1.86 -1.88 9.78
CA SER A 61 3.18 -2.43 9.56
C SER A 61 3.48 -3.52 10.58
N LYS A 62 4.17 -4.57 10.16
CA LYS A 62 4.75 -5.60 11.02
C LYS A 62 6.27 -5.55 10.94
N LYS A 63 6.94 -5.97 12.01
CA LYS A 63 8.40 -6.09 12.07
C LYS A 63 8.86 -7.37 11.37
N GLU A 64 8.61 -7.41 10.07
CA GLU A 64 9.00 -8.51 9.19
C GLU A 64 9.73 -7.91 7.98
N GLU A 65 10.88 -8.47 7.63
CA GLU A 65 11.67 -7.95 6.51
C GLU A 65 10.96 -8.19 5.16
N CYS A 66 11.03 -7.18 4.28
CA CYS A 66 10.66 -7.24 2.87
C CYS A 66 11.30 -6.05 2.14
N ASP A 67 11.66 -6.20 0.85
CA ASP A 67 12.29 -5.15 0.03
C ASP A 67 13.50 -4.47 0.69
N LYS A 68 14.32 -5.23 1.45
CA LYS A 68 15.46 -4.72 2.25
C LYS A 68 15.04 -3.68 3.31
N ARG A 69 13.79 -3.69 3.75
CA ARG A 69 13.24 -2.85 4.83
C ARG A 69 12.85 -3.71 6.02
N LYS A 70 13.09 -3.19 7.23
CA LYS A 70 12.82 -3.89 8.51
C LYS A 70 11.35 -4.14 8.79
N HIS A 71 10.47 -3.33 8.20
CA HIS A 71 9.02 -3.43 8.37
C HIS A 71 8.37 -3.73 7.02
N SER A 72 7.23 -4.39 7.08
CA SER A 72 6.40 -4.67 5.90
C SER A 72 4.92 -4.62 6.24
N MET A 73 4.08 -4.61 5.22
CA MET A 73 2.64 -4.78 5.37
C MET A 73 2.09 -5.62 4.22
N LYS A 74 0.89 -6.16 4.42
CA LYS A 74 0.13 -6.88 3.40
C LYS A 74 -0.98 -5.98 2.85
N VAL A 75 -1.08 -5.90 1.53
CA VAL A 75 -2.12 -5.17 0.81
C VAL A 75 -2.88 -6.12 -0.11
N THR A 76 -4.08 -5.70 -0.51
CA THR A 76 -4.86 -6.30 -1.60
C THR A 76 -5.23 -5.19 -2.55
#